data_AF-A0A522SQN6-F1
#
_entry.id   AF-A0A522SQN6-F1
#
_cell.length_a   1.000
_cell.length_b   1.000
_cell.length_c   1.000
_cell.angle_alpha   90.00
_cell.angle_beta   90.00
_cell.angle_gamma   90.00
#
_symmetry.space_group_name_H-M   'P 1'
#
loop_
_entity.id
_entity.type
_entity.pdbx_description
1 polymer ?
#
loop_
_entity_poly.entity_id
_entity_poly.type
_entity_poly.pdbx_seq_one_letter_code
_entity_poly.pdbx_strand_id
1 'polypeptide(L)'
;MKRNKLMLPILAVIVGVAASAFTVVKNNSNNTRVAGTYWYTFTGSQTVSGRMDKTQYTSPSTTEPGCPQGLNECAVEVKNVTGTPPSDISSLSITFNSSTGMPDGGNNFETNAQKQ
;
A
#
# COMPACT_ATOMS: atom_id res chain seq x y z
N MET A 1 63.89 -2.57 -41.17
CA MET A 1 63.53 -1.41 -42.03
C MET A 1 62.35 -1.83 -42.90
N LYS A 2 61.20 -1.16 -43.05
CA LYS A 2 60.67 0.15 -42.66
C LYS A 2 59.15 -0.02 -42.41
N ARG A 3 58.63 0.73 -41.44
CA ARG A 3 57.21 1.03 -41.23
C ARG A 3 56.74 2.05 -42.26
N ASN A 4 55.46 1.97 -42.68
CA ASN A 4 54.44 3.03 -42.59
C ASN A 4 53.16 2.54 -43.29
N LYS A 5 52.03 2.37 -42.60
CA LYS A 5 51.13 3.40 -42.02
C LYS A 5 50.46 4.26 -43.09
N LEU A 6 49.16 4.04 -43.29
CA LEU A 6 48.10 5.02 -43.54
C LEU A 6 46.78 4.27 -43.28
N MET A 7 46.21 4.38 -42.08
CA MET A 7 45.20 5.37 -41.68
C MET A 7 43.79 5.00 -42.17
N LEU A 8 42.95 4.57 -41.24
CA LEU A 8 41.58 5.09 -41.13
C LEU A 8 41.18 5.22 -39.65
N PRO A 9 40.37 6.24 -39.32
CA PRO A 9 40.40 6.91 -38.02
C PRO A 9 39.24 6.51 -37.09
N ILE A 10 39.53 6.59 -35.79
CA ILE A 10 38.73 7.19 -34.73
C ILE A 10 37.20 6.99 -34.82
N LEU A 11 36.65 6.19 -33.89
CA LEU A 11 35.63 6.71 -32.98
C LEU A 11 35.67 5.93 -31.66
N ALA A 12 36.36 6.51 -30.69
CA ALA A 12 36.17 6.19 -29.29
C ALA A 12 34.89 6.90 -28.82
N VAL A 13 33.89 6.16 -28.33
CA VAL A 13 32.98 6.69 -27.32
C VAL A 13 32.80 5.62 -26.25
N ILE A 14 33.44 5.91 -25.13
CA ILE A 14 33.27 5.29 -23.82
C ILE A 14 31.88 5.66 -23.31
N VAL A 15 31.05 4.68 -22.94
CA VAL A 15 30.09 4.73 -21.81
C VAL A 15 29.84 3.26 -21.45
N GLY A 16 30.26 2.67 -20.33
CA GLY A 16 30.33 3.19 -18.97
C GLY A 16 28.99 2.93 -18.26
N VAL A 17 29.00 2.00 -17.29
CA VAL A 17 28.04 1.87 -16.18
C VAL A 17 26.70 1.19 -16.54
N ALA A 18 26.51 -0.11 -16.29
CA ALA A 18 26.15 -0.81 -15.03
C ALA A 18 24.64 -0.92 -14.76
N ALA A 19 24.31 -1.97 -14.00
CA ALA A 19 22.99 -2.36 -13.50
C ALA A 19 22.04 -2.93 -14.58
N SER A 20 21.44 -4.11 -14.42
CA SER A 20 20.94 -4.71 -13.20
C SER A 20 20.85 -6.22 -13.40
N ALA A 21 21.19 -6.96 -12.37
CA ALA A 21 20.97 -8.39 -12.31
C ALA A 21 19.49 -8.70 -12.60
N PHE A 22 19.22 -9.45 -13.66
CA PHE A 22 18.00 -10.23 -13.77
C PHE A 22 18.12 -11.43 -12.81
N THR A 23 18.09 -11.14 -11.52
CA THR A 23 17.66 -12.12 -10.52
C THR A 23 16.21 -11.82 -10.27
N VAL A 24 15.33 -12.43 -11.07
CA VAL A 24 13.95 -12.61 -10.66
C VAL A 24 14.00 -13.61 -9.50
N VAL A 25 14.29 -13.10 -8.31
CA VAL A 25 14.00 -13.80 -7.08
C VAL A 25 12.48 -13.92 -7.07
N LYS A 26 11.98 -15.10 -7.45
CA LYS A 26 10.64 -15.54 -7.07
C LYS A 26 10.63 -15.60 -5.55
N ASN A 27 10.38 -14.46 -4.92
CA ASN A 27 10.16 -14.38 -3.49
C ASN A 27 8.73 -14.81 -3.24
N ASN A 28 8.53 -16.12 -3.18
CA ASN A 28 7.38 -16.70 -2.51
C ASN A 28 7.47 -16.25 -1.04
N SER A 29 6.52 -15.43 -0.59
CA SER A 29 6.36 -14.86 0.76
C SER A 29 6.91 -13.44 0.97
N ASN A 30 6.14 -12.42 0.57
CA ASN A 30 5.78 -11.27 1.42
C ASN A 30 5.09 -10.17 0.59
N ASN A 31 3.80 -9.98 0.80
CA ASN A 31 3.18 -8.68 1.10
C ASN A 31 3.75 -7.41 0.44
N THR A 32 4.07 -7.41 -0.86
CA THR A 32 4.29 -6.17 -1.61
C THR A 32 2.96 -5.46 -1.79
N ARG A 33 2.52 -4.77 -0.73
CA ARG A 33 1.41 -3.83 -0.80
C ARG A 33 1.75 -2.79 -1.85
N VAL A 34 0.84 -2.63 -2.80
CA VAL A 34 0.92 -1.58 -3.81
C VAL A 34 1.02 -0.24 -3.08
N ALA A 35 1.89 0.67 -3.55
CA ALA A 35 1.91 2.03 -3.04
C ALA A 35 0.48 2.60 -3.07
N GLY A 36 -0.03 3.03 -1.91
CA GLY A 36 -1.41 3.51 -1.76
C GLY A 36 -2.40 2.56 -1.07
N THR A 37 -1.94 1.46 -0.46
CA THR A 37 -2.78 0.65 0.44
C THR A 37 -2.37 0.80 1.91
N TYR A 38 -3.33 1.15 2.77
CA TYR A 38 -3.14 1.42 4.20
C TYR A 38 -4.25 0.79 5.04
N TRP A 39 -3.90 0.34 6.23
CA TRP A 39 -4.84 -0.03 7.29
C TRP A 39 -5.14 1.16 8.18
N TYR A 40 -6.41 1.35 8.51
CA TYR A 40 -6.85 2.32 9.49
C TYR A 40 -7.47 1.59 10.68
N THR A 41 -6.92 1.83 11.87
CA THR A 41 -7.34 1.19 13.12
C THR A 41 -8.64 1.82 13.61
N PHE A 42 -9.63 0.98 13.90
CA PHE A 42 -10.86 1.39 14.55
C PHE A 42 -10.65 1.56 16.06
N THR A 43 -10.96 2.74 16.57
CA THR A 43 -10.75 3.13 17.99
C THR A 43 -12.04 3.53 18.71
N GLY A 44 -13.17 3.45 18.02
CA GLY A 44 -14.48 3.89 18.53
C GLY A 44 -15.29 2.81 19.24
N SER A 45 -16.55 3.16 19.53
CA SER A 45 -17.52 2.23 20.13
C SER A 45 -18.01 1.21 19.11
N GLN A 46 -18.08 -0.07 19.49
CA GLN A 46 -18.51 -1.20 18.62
C GLN A 46 -20.02 -1.24 18.30
N THR A 47 -20.68 -0.08 18.26
CA THR A 47 -22.08 0.11 17.84
C THR A 47 -22.16 0.40 16.34
N VAL A 48 -23.35 0.27 15.75
CA VAL A 48 -23.59 0.64 14.34
C VAL A 48 -23.16 2.08 14.06
N SER A 49 -23.61 3.03 14.88
CA SER A 49 -23.26 4.45 14.73
C SER A 49 -21.76 4.71 14.90
N GLY A 50 -21.10 4.04 15.84
CA GLY A 50 -19.67 4.20 16.08
C GLY A 50 -18.82 3.67 14.93
N ARG A 51 -19.21 2.54 14.32
CA ARG A 51 -18.52 2.02 13.13
C ARG A 51 -18.79 2.83 11.87
N MET A 52 -19.93 3.51 11.76
CA MET A 52 -20.20 4.40 10.62
C MET A 52 -19.47 5.75 10.74
N ASP A 53 -18.97 6.10 11.92
CA ASP A 53 -18.18 7.30 12.12
C ASP A 53 -16.76 7.10 11.58
N LYS A 54 -16.52 7.66 10.39
CA LYS A 54 -15.25 7.61 9.68
C LYS A 54 -14.08 8.16 10.51
N THR A 55 -14.32 9.07 11.45
CA THR A 55 -13.26 9.65 12.28
C THR A 55 -12.69 8.64 13.29
N GLN A 56 -13.39 7.53 13.54
CA GLN A 56 -12.95 6.47 14.45
C GLN A 56 -11.91 5.53 13.84
N TYR A 57 -11.68 5.60 12.52
CA TYR A 57 -10.68 4.81 11.80
C TYR A 57 -9.45 5.67 11.53
N THR A 58 -8.41 5.50 12.34
CA THR A 58 -7.25 6.40 12.36
C THR A 58 -5.94 5.63 12.23
N SER A 59 -4.82 6.35 12.33
CA SER A 59 -3.48 5.77 12.44
C SER A 59 -3.14 4.89 11.23
N PRO A 60 -3.06 5.48 10.02
CA PRO A 60 -2.78 4.76 8.80
C PRO A 60 -1.46 3.98 8.92
N SER A 61 -1.51 2.70 8.62
CA SER A 61 -0.38 1.78 8.72
C SER A 61 -0.23 0.98 7.45
N THR A 62 1.01 0.73 7.02
CA THR A 62 1.27 -0.19 5.89
C THR A 62 1.21 -1.66 6.33
N THR A 63 1.03 -1.94 7.62
CA THR A 63 0.89 -3.30 8.16
C THR A 63 -0.45 -3.45 8.85
N GLU A 64 -1.05 -4.63 8.72
CA GLU A 64 -2.30 -4.96 9.41
C GLU A 64 -2.09 -4.87 10.93
N PRO A 65 -2.90 -4.08 11.66
CA PRO A 65 -2.84 -4.05 13.11
C PRO A 65 -3.42 -5.34 13.67
N GLY A 66 -2.85 -5.82 14.78
CA GLY A 66 -3.44 -6.96 15.49
C GLY A 66 -4.80 -6.57 16.07
N CYS A 67 -5.84 -7.36 15.79
CA CYS A 67 -7.15 -7.15 16.41
C CYS A 67 -7.10 -7.55 17.90
N PRO A 68 -7.24 -6.62 18.86
CA PRO A 68 -7.32 -6.97 20.27
C PRO A 68 -8.57 -7.81 20.56
N GLN A 69 -8.48 -8.66 21.59
CA GLN A 69 -9.60 -9.51 21.96
C GLN A 69 -10.83 -8.65 22.33
N GLY A 70 -11.98 -8.94 21.71
CA GLY A 70 -13.27 -8.34 22.05
C GLY A 70 -13.86 -7.37 21.04
N LEU A 71 -13.15 -7.05 19.93
CA LEU A 71 -13.69 -6.21 18.86
C LEU A 71 -14.18 -7.07 17.68
N ASN A 72 -15.38 -6.79 17.16
CA ASN A 72 -15.87 -7.47 15.94
C ASN A 72 -15.20 -6.88 14.68
N GLU A 73 -14.75 -5.63 14.75
CA GLU A 73 -13.88 -5.02 13.73
C GLU A 73 -12.81 -4.19 14.44
N CYS A 74 -11.57 -4.33 14.00
CA CYS A 74 -10.44 -3.61 14.58
C CYS A 74 -9.75 -2.69 13.59
N ALA A 75 -9.87 -2.95 12.27
CA ALA A 75 -9.30 -2.08 11.26
C ALA A 75 -9.97 -2.27 9.90
N VAL A 76 -9.79 -1.30 9.02
CA VAL A 76 -10.21 -1.34 7.61
C VAL A 76 -9.00 -1.17 6.71
N GLU A 77 -8.88 -2.02 5.69
CA GLU A 77 -7.90 -1.87 4.63
C GLU A 77 -8.47 -0.97 3.53
N VAL A 78 -7.68 0.05 3.20
CA VAL A 78 -8.03 1.08 2.24
C VAL A 78 -6.98 1.10 1.14
N LYS A 79 -7.43 1.03 -0.11
CA LYS A 79 -6.60 1.10 -1.32
C LYS A 79 -6.71 2.46 -2.03
N ASN A 80 -5.85 2.62 -3.04
CA ASN A 80 -5.85 3.77 -3.94
C ASN A 80 -5.65 5.12 -3.23
N VAL A 81 -4.93 5.14 -2.11
CA VAL A 81 -4.54 6.37 -1.41
C VAL A 81 -3.32 6.97 -2.13
N THR A 82 -3.50 8.12 -2.78
CA THR A 82 -2.41 8.82 -3.48
C THR A 82 -1.78 9.88 -2.58
N GLY A 83 -0.44 9.98 -2.59
CA GLY A 83 0.29 10.93 -1.75
C GLY A 83 0.37 10.52 -0.28
N THR A 84 0.36 11.49 0.64
CA THR A 84 0.35 11.24 2.08
C THR A 84 -1.02 10.74 2.52
N PRO A 85 -1.13 9.60 3.22
CA PRO A 85 -2.42 9.11 3.69
C PRO A 85 -3.06 10.12 4.67
N PRO A 86 -4.38 10.34 4.58
CA PRO A 86 -5.09 11.15 5.57
C PRO A 86 -4.99 10.52 6.97
N SER A 87 -5.22 11.33 8.01
CA SER A 87 -5.21 10.88 9.41
C SER A 87 -6.30 9.85 9.73
N ASP A 88 -7.40 9.91 8.98
CA ASP A 88 -8.58 9.09 9.10
C ASP A 88 -9.26 8.92 7.74
N ILE A 89 -10.32 8.12 7.67
CA ILE A 89 -10.97 7.78 6.40
C ILE A 89 -12.07 8.77 5.96
N SER A 90 -12.26 9.91 6.63
CA SER A 90 -13.39 10.83 6.38
C SER A 90 -13.40 11.39 4.96
N SER A 91 -12.23 11.65 4.39
CA SER A 91 -12.09 12.13 3.01
C SER A 91 -12.17 11.02 1.96
N LEU A 92 -12.28 9.77 2.37
CA LEU A 92 -12.21 8.61 1.49
C LEU A 92 -13.61 8.09 1.14
N SER A 93 -13.73 7.57 -0.09
CA SER A 93 -14.98 7.01 -0.59
C SER A 93 -15.17 5.59 -0.08
N ILE A 94 -15.70 5.48 1.15
CA ILE A 94 -16.06 4.24 1.84
C ILE A 94 -17.54 4.29 2.21
N THR A 95 -18.25 3.19 1.93
CA THR A 95 -19.65 2.95 2.33
C THR A 95 -19.71 1.97 3.49
N PHE A 96 -20.85 1.96 4.19
CA PHE A 96 -21.06 1.12 5.36
C PHE A 96 -22.41 0.42 5.28
N ASN A 97 -22.45 -0.81 5.77
CA ASN A 97 -23.67 -1.57 5.95
C ASN A 97 -24.54 -0.91 7.04
N SER A 98 -25.79 -0.58 6.74
CA SER A 98 -26.66 0.14 7.67
C SER A 98 -27.10 -0.68 8.91
N SER A 99 -27.03 -2.01 8.84
CA SER A 99 -27.43 -2.89 9.93
C SER A 99 -26.29 -3.18 10.90
N THR A 100 -25.06 -3.33 10.40
CA THR A 100 -23.89 -3.67 11.23
C THR A 100 -22.99 -2.46 11.48
N GLY A 101 -23.08 -1.44 10.64
CA GLY A 101 -22.18 -0.28 10.62
C GLY A 101 -20.81 -0.57 10.03
N MET A 102 -20.54 -1.81 9.58
CA MET A 102 -19.22 -2.20 9.05
C MET A 102 -19.00 -1.60 7.65
N PRO A 103 -17.77 -1.15 7.32
CA PRO A 103 -17.39 -0.84 5.95
C PRO A 103 -17.69 -2.02 5.03
N ASP A 104 -18.38 -1.77 3.92
CA ASP A 104 -18.87 -2.82 3.02
C ASP A 104 -18.64 -2.51 1.53
N GLY A 105 -18.00 -1.39 1.22
CA GLY A 105 -17.81 -0.97 -0.15
C GLY A 105 -17.27 0.45 -0.30
N GLY A 106 -17.38 0.95 -1.53
CA GLY A 106 -16.79 2.21 -1.97
C GLY A 106 -15.45 2.01 -2.69
N ASN A 107 -15.00 3.04 -3.40
CA ASN A 107 -13.85 2.96 -4.31
C ASN A 107 -12.51 2.74 -3.60
N ASN A 108 -12.43 3.14 -2.33
CA ASN A 108 -11.21 3.02 -1.54
C ASN A 108 -11.23 1.80 -0.62
N PHE A 109 -12.34 1.10 -0.48
CA PHE A 109 -12.46 -0.05 0.42
C PHE A 109 -11.85 -1.32 -0.21
N GLU A 110 -11.12 -2.08 0.59
CA GLU A 110 -10.59 -3.40 0.22
C GLU A 110 -11.17 -4.51 1.11
N THR A 111 -10.97 -4.42 2.43
CA THR A 111 -11.45 -5.42 3.39
C THR A 111 -11.45 -4.87 4.81
N ASN A 112 -12.02 -5.64 5.75
CA ASN A 112 -11.98 -5.37 7.19
C ASN A 112 -11.09 -6.41 7.88
N ALA A 113 -10.32 -5.97 8.87
CA ALA A 113 -9.71 -6.84 9.86
C ALA A 113 -10.73 -7.04 10.99
N GLN A 114 -11.18 -8.27 11.12
CA GLN A 114 -12.13 -8.70 12.13
C GLN A 114 -11.50 -9.79 12.98
N LYS A 115 -11.97 -9.92 14.21
CA LYS A 115 -11.66 -11.10 15.01
C LYS A 115 -12.17 -12.34 14.27
N GLN A 116 -11.30 -13.35 14.09
CA GLN A 116 -11.69 -14.71 13.70
C GLN A 116 -12.34 -15.46 14.86
#